data_AF-A0A3D3BZV7-F1
#
_entry.id   AF-A0A3D3BZV7-F1
#
_cell.length_a   1.000
_cell.length_b   1.000
_cell.length_c   1.000
_cell.angle_alpha   90.00
_cell.angle_beta   90.00
_cell.angle_gamma   90.00
#
_symmetry.space_group_name_H-M   'P 1'
#
loop_
_entity.id
_entity.type
_entity.pdbx_description
1 polymer ?
#
loop_
_entity_poly.entity_id
_entity_poly.type
_entity_poly.pdbx_seq_one_letter_code
_entity_poly.pdbx_strand_id
1 'polypeptide(L)'
;MAGIEAGARGQESLPEMGEAAVTEFWRADSAAARAALVDEILASQTGVEELVALFQAGPAYDADVPTGEQLRQRIDAEGAEYPYMLYVPEDYDPNQPYPLEFVLHGGVGRPR
;
A
#
# COMPACT_ATOMS: atom_id res chain seq x y z
N MET A 1 35.98 14.95 26.26
CA MET A 1 34.54 15.17 26.51
C MET A 1 33.97 15.96 25.34
N ALA A 2 32.68 15.74 25.03
CA ALA A 2 31.97 16.00 23.76
C ALA A 2 32.14 14.81 22.79
N GLY A 3 31.17 13.93 22.56
CA GLY A 3 29.71 14.04 22.73
C GLY A 3 29.11 13.66 21.38
N ILE A 4 28.80 12.38 21.19
CA ILE A 4 28.18 11.86 19.97
C ILE A 4 26.70 12.23 20.06
N GLU A 5 26.24 13.14 19.19
CA GLU A 5 24.82 13.37 18.98
C GLU A 5 24.23 12.17 18.23
N ALA A 6 23.65 11.24 19.00
CA ALA A 6 22.79 10.21 18.45
C ALA A 6 21.46 10.85 18.05
N GLY A 7 21.22 10.92 16.74
CA GLY A 7 19.96 11.36 16.17
C GLY A 7 18.79 10.58 16.76
N ALA A 8 17.77 11.31 17.19
CA ALA A 8 16.52 10.79 17.71
C ALA A 8 15.80 9.96 16.63
N ARG A 9 15.96 8.64 16.67
CA ARG A 9 14.84 7.76 16.30
C ARG A 9 13.83 7.90 17.43
N GLY A 10 12.67 8.49 17.14
CA GLY A 10 11.54 8.47 18.05
C GLY A 10 11.30 7.03 18.49
N GLN A 11 11.08 6.83 19.78
CA GLN A 11 10.70 5.52 20.31
C GLN A 11 9.27 5.24 19.83
N GLU A 12 9.14 4.70 18.62
CA GLU A 12 7.89 4.10 18.14
C GLU A 12 7.54 2.98 19.11
N SER A 13 6.33 3.04 19.64
CA SER A 13 5.86 2.00 20.56
C SER A 13 5.67 0.69 19.80
N LEU A 14 5.85 -0.45 20.47
CA LEU A 14 5.66 -1.78 19.88
C LEU A 14 4.34 -1.94 19.07
N PRO A 15 3.16 -1.44 19.54
CA PRO A 15 1.94 -1.48 18.74
C PRO A 15 1.97 -0.60 17.48
N GLU A 16 2.59 0.58 17.53
CA GLU A 16 2.78 1.43 16.34
C GLU A 16 3.70 0.76 15.31
N MET A 17 4.70 0.01 15.78
CA MET A 17 5.56 -0.80 14.90
C MET A 17 4.80 -1.98 14.26
N GLY A 18 3.84 -2.58 14.98
CA GLY A 18 2.95 -3.60 14.44
C GLY A 18 2.06 -3.07 13.31
N GLU A 19 1.45 -1.91 13.50
CA GLU A 19 0.62 -1.25 12.48
C GLU A 19 1.42 -0.86 11.23
N ALA A 20 2.62 -0.29 11.42
CA ALA A 20 3.51 0.07 10.31
C ALA A 20 3.94 -1.16 9.50
N ALA A 21 4.34 -2.24 10.17
CA ALA A 21 4.78 -3.48 9.50
C ALA A 21 3.62 -4.17 8.75
N VAL A 22 2.40 -4.15 9.30
CA VAL A 22 1.21 -4.66 8.60
C VAL A 22 0.86 -3.79 7.39
N THR A 23 0.95 -2.47 7.50
CA THR A 23 0.75 -1.55 6.37
C THR A 23 1.74 -1.83 5.24
N GLU A 24 3.03 -1.99 5.57
CA GLU A 24 4.04 -2.29 4.58
C GLU A 24 3.86 -3.70 3.97
N PHE A 25 3.38 -4.66 4.76
CA PHE A 25 3.06 -6.00 4.25
C PHE A 25 1.99 -5.96 3.15
N TRP A 26 0.99 -5.10 3.30
CA TRP A 26 -0.04 -4.90 2.28
C TRP A 26 0.50 -4.21 1.02
N ARG A 27 1.37 -3.21 1.20
CA ARG A 27 1.98 -2.41 0.12
C ARG A 27 3.05 -3.18 -0.67
N ALA A 28 3.66 -4.22 -0.08
CA ALA A 28 4.75 -4.96 -0.70
C ALA A 28 4.40 -5.57 -2.09
N ASP A 29 5.20 -5.18 -3.09
CA ASP A 29 5.03 -5.54 -4.51
C ASP A 29 5.48 -6.97 -4.86
N SER A 30 6.03 -7.73 -3.90
CA SER A 30 6.49 -9.10 -4.15
C SER A 30 6.30 -10.01 -2.94
N ALA A 31 6.20 -11.32 -3.22
CA ALA A 31 6.14 -12.33 -2.17
C ALA A 31 7.40 -12.34 -1.29
N ALA A 32 8.57 -12.04 -1.86
CA ALA A 32 9.83 -11.97 -1.12
C ALA A 32 9.85 -10.78 -0.13
N ALA A 33 9.36 -9.61 -0.56
CA ALA A 33 9.22 -8.44 0.31
C ALA A 33 8.22 -8.71 1.44
N ARG A 34 7.08 -9.34 1.13
CA ARG A 34 6.09 -9.76 2.14
C ARG A 34 6.69 -10.73 3.17
N ALA A 35 7.49 -11.71 2.73
CA ALA A 35 8.10 -12.68 3.62
C ALA A 35 9.07 -12.03 4.63
N ALA A 36 9.82 -11.01 4.22
CA ALA A 36 10.71 -10.29 5.13
C ALA A 36 9.95 -9.55 6.24
N LEU A 37 8.76 -9.02 5.94
CA LEU A 37 7.91 -8.30 6.90
C LEU A 37 7.20 -9.21 7.89
N VAL A 38 7.03 -10.49 7.55
CA VAL A 38 6.46 -11.49 8.49
C VAL A 38 7.33 -11.59 9.75
N ASP A 39 8.65 -11.64 9.61
CA ASP A 39 9.57 -11.74 10.74
C ASP A 39 9.48 -10.51 11.67
N GLU A 40 9.30 -9.33 11.08
CA GLU A 40 9.13 -8.06 11.81
C GLU A 40 7.80 -8.01 12.57
N ILE A 41 6.70 -8.42 11.92
CA ILE A 41 5.38 -8.52 12.56
C ILE A 41 5.43 -9.51 13.74
N LEU A 42 6.08 -10.67 13.58
CA LEU A 42 6.23 -11.65 14.66
C LEU A 42 7.11 -11.14 15.80
N ALA A 43 8.09 -10.28 15.51
CA ALA A 43 8.97 -9.65 16.51
C ALA A 43 8.31 -8.48 17.26
N SER A 44 7.27 -7.85 16.70
CA SER A 44 6.59 -6.67 17.27
C SER A 44 5.92 -6.92 18.63
N GLN A 45 5.73 -8.18 19.03
CA GLN A 45 4.98 -8.59 20.23
C GLN A 45 3.53 -8.07 20.28
N THR A 46 2.99 -7.64 19.13
CA THR A 46 1.60 -7.25 18.96
C THR A 46 0.67 -8.44 19.25
N GLY A 47 -0.42 -8.20 19.98
CA GLY A 47 -1.37 -9.26 20.33
C GLY A 47 -2.04 -9.88 19.10
N VAL A 48 -2.45 -11.15 19.17
CA VAL A 48 -3.08 -11.84 18.01
C VAL A 48 -4.37 -11.15 17.60
N GLU A 49 -5.22 -10.76 18.56
CA GLU A 49 -6.48 -10.07 18.30
C GLU A 49 -6.26 -8.70 17.63
N GLU A 50 -5.21 -7.99 18.03
CA GLU A 50 -4.81 -6.71 17.45
C GLU A 50 -4.27 -6.89 16.04
N LEU A 51 -3.42 -7.88 15.80
CA LEU A 51 -2.95 -8.23 14.46
C LEU A 51 -4.11 -8.61 13.54
N VAL A 52 -5.07 -9.43 14.01
CA VAL A 52 -6.26 -9.79 13.22
C VAL A 52 -7.07 -8.54 12.86
N ALA A 53 -7.25 -7.60 13.80
CA ALA A 53 -7.94 -6.35 13.53
C ALA A 53 -7.21 -5.49 12.49
N LEU A 54 -5.89 -5.33 12.61
CA LEU A 54 -5.05 -4.60 11.66
C LEU A 54 -5.10 -5.22 10.26
N PHE A 55 -4.98 -6.54 10.15
CA PHE A 55 -5.08 -7.24 8.85
C PHE A 55 -6.47 -7.11 8.22
N GLN A 56 -7.53 -7.07 9.02
CA GLN A 56 -8.89 -6.83 8.50
C GLN A 56 -9.12 -5.38 8.07
N ALA A 57 -8.50 -4.42 8.76
CA ALA A 57 -8.57 -3.00 8.42
C ALA A 57 -7.83 -2.69 7.10
N GLY A 58 -6.74 -3.41 6.82
CA GLY A 58 -5.91 -3.17 5.64
C GLY A 58 -4.77 -2.19 5.91
N PRO A 59 -4.08 -1.69 4.86
CA PRO A 59 -3.04 -0.69 5.04
C PRO A 59 -3.62 0.66 5.42
N ALA A 60 -2.83 1.48 6.12
CA ALA A 60 -3.08 2.92 6.12
C ALA A 60 -2.95 3.46 4.68
N TYR A 61 -3.91 4.27 4.24
CA TYR A 61 -3.89 4.93 2.93
C TYR A 61 -3.40 6.37 3.06
N ASP A 62 -2.57 6.82 2.12
CA ASP A 62 -1.98 8.16 2.17
C ASP A 62 -3.01 9.21 1.72
N ALA A 63 -3.15 10.31 2.47
CA ALA A 63 -4.02 11.42 2.09
C ALA A 63 -3.44 12.28 0.94
N ASP A 64 -2.11 12.29 0.82
CA ASP A 64 -1.38 13.06 -0.19
C ASP A 64 -1.11 12.20 -1.42
N VAL A 65 -2.16 11.96 -2.20
CA VAL A 65 -2.10 11.21 -3.46
C VAL A 65 -2.61 12.06 -4.62
N PRO A 66 -2.18 11.80 -5.87
CA PRO A 66 -2.76 12.47 -7.02
C PRO A 66 -4.27 12.20 -7.12
N THR A 67 -5.06 13.26 -7.17
CA THR A 67 -6.51 13.23 -7.40
C THR A 67 -6.85 13.67 -8.83
N GLY A 68 -8.11 13.52 -9.22
CA GLY A 68 -8.60 13.78 -10.58
C GLY A 68 -8.20 12.70 -11.57
N GLU A 69 -8.23 13.06 -12.85
CA GLU A 69 -7.89 12.17 -13.96
C GLU A 69 -6.37 11.94 -14.06
N GLN A 70 -6.00 10.67 -14.16
CA GLN A 70 -4.62 10.22 -14.23
C GLN A 70 -4.44 9.28 -15.41
N LEU A 71 -3.69 9.71 -16.43
CA LEU A 71 -3.23 8.81 -17.48
C LEU A 71 -2.03 8.01 -16.98
N ARG A 72 -2.12 6.69 -17.11
CA ARG A 72 -1.14 5.72 -16.61
C ARG A 72 -0.96 4.62 -17.65
N GLN A 73 0.06 3.80 -17.44
CA GLN A 73 0.34 2.64 -18.30
C GLN A 73 0.83 1.47 -17.47
N ARG A 74 0.42 0.26 -17.85
CA ARG A 74 1.00 -1.00 -17.38
C ARG A 74 1.82 -1.58 -18.52
N ILE A 75 3.04 -2.04 -18.22
CA ILE A 75 3.91 -2.70 -19.19
C ILE A 75 4.04 -4.17 -18.76
N ASP A 76 3.84 -5.11 -19.67
CA ASP A 76 4.06 -6.54 -19.38
C ASP A 76 5.52 -6.97 -19.56
N ALA A 77 5.81 -8.25 -19.33
CA ALA A 77 7.17 -8.79 -19.39
C ALA A 77 7.75 -8.75 -20.82
N GLU A 78 6.88 -8.77 -21.83
CA GLU A 78 7.21 -8.70 -23.25
C GLU A 78 7.34 -7.26 -23.76
N GLY A 79 7.06 -6.26 -22.89
CA GLY A 79 7.16 -4.84 -23.19
C GLY A 79 5.91 -4.25 -23.84
N ALA A 80 4.79 -4.98 -23.89
CA ALA A 80 3.54 -4.45 -24.39
C ALA A 80 2.94 -3.43 -23.40
N GLU A 81 2.58 -2.27 -23.94
CA GLU A 81 2.00 -1.16 -23.17
C GLU A 81 0.46 -1.24 -23.15
N TYR A 82 -0.10 -1.13 -21.96
CA TYR A 82 -1.53 -1.09 -21.69
C TYR A 82 -1.86 0.24 -21.01
N PRO A 83 -2.14 1.31 -21.78
CA PRO A 83 -2.54 2.59 -21.21
C PRO A 83 -3.93 2.48 -20.56
N TYR A 84 -4.11 3.18 -19.44
CA TYR A 84 -5.39 3.29 -18.76
C TYR A 84 -5.53 4.68 -18.11
N MET A 85 -6.77 5.07 -17.85
CA MET A 85 -7.10 6.25 -17.06
C MET A 85 -7.59 5.80 -15.69
N LEU A 86 -7.01 6.35 -14.64
CA LEU A 86 -7.49 6.24 -13.27
C LEU A 86 -8.10 7.58 -12.86
N TYR A 87 -9.32 7.57 -12.36
CA TYR A 87 -9.92 8.74 -11.73
C TYR A 87 -9.98 8.52 -10.23
N VAL A 88 -9.40 9.45 -9.47
CA VAL A 88 -9.53 9.53 -8.02
C VAL A 88 -10.33 10.79 -7.69
N PRO A 89 -11.37 10.75 -6.83
CA PRO A 89 -12.17 11.93 -6.51
C PRO A 89 -11.31 13.10 -6.02
N GLU A 90 -11.68 14.34 -6.38
CA GLU A 90 -10.94 15.55 -5.96
C GLU A 90 -10.93 15.73 -4.43
N ASP A 91 -11.98 15.25 -3.78
CA ASP A 91 -12.21 15.25 -2.33
C ASP A 91 -11.88 13.90 -1.68
N TYR A 92 -10.92 13.15 -2.25
CA TYR A 92 -10.48 11.87 -1.71
C TYR A 92 -10.13 11.96 -0.21
N ASP A 93 -10.81 11.13 0.60
CA ASP A 93 -10.52 10.92 2.02
C ASP A 93 -10.05 9.47 2.22
N PRO A 94 -8.81 9.22 2.69
CA PRO A 94 -8.31 7.87 2.93
C PRO A 94 -9.11 7.07 3.97
N ASN A 95 -9.94 7.72 4.79
CA ASN A 95 -10.80 7.07 5.78
C ASN A 95 -12.19 6.70 5.24
N GLN A 96 -12.49 7.08 4.00
CA GLN A 96 -13.75 6.75 3.34
C GLN A 96 -13.58 5.55 2.39
N PRO A 97 -14.44 4.53 2.45
CA PRO A 97 -14.46 3.48 1.44
C PRO A 97 -15.05 4.01 0.13
N TYR A 98 -14.33 3.83 -0.97
CA TYR A 98 -14.80 4.15 -2.33
C TYR A 98 -15.06 2.87 -3.12
N PRO A 99 -16.17 2.78 -3.88
CA PRO A 99 -16.37 1.69 -4.83
C PRO A 99 -15.37 1.80 -5.98
N LEU A 100 -14.82 0.66 -6.40
CA LEU A 100 -13.93 0.59 -7.56
C LEU A 100 -14.71 0.10 -8.79
N GLU A 101 -14.77 0.93 -9.82
CA GLU A 101 -15.39 0.60 -11.10
C GLU A 101 -14.32 0.40 -12.18
N PHE A 102 -14.39 -0.75 -12.87
CA PHE A 102 -13.53 -1.04 -14.01
C PHE A 102 -14.32 -0.87 -15.30
N VAL A 103 -14.07 0.22 -16.01
CA VAL A 103 -14.65 0.46 -17.33
C VAL A 103 -13.66 0.00 -18.39
N LEU A 104 -13.92 -1.17 -18.95
CA LEU A 104 -13.15 -1.70 -20.08
C LEU A 104 -13.87 -1.35 -21.38
N HIS A 105 -13.11 -0.98 -22.41
CA HIS A 105 -13.66 -0.93 -23.76
C HIS A 105 -14.08 -2.35 -24.17
N GLY A 106 -15.22 -2.47 -24.87
CA GLY A 106 -15.62 -3.74 -25.47
C GLY A 106 -14.55 -4.25 -26.44
N GLY A 107 -14.56 -5.53 -26.80
CA GLY A 107 -13.51 -6.14 -27.62
C GLY A 107 -13.33 -5.47 -28.99
N VAL A 108 -12.36 -4.57 -29.10
CA VAL A 108 -11.92 -4.00 -30.37
C VAL A 108 -10.83 -4.91 -30.93
N GLY A 109 -11.08 -5.57 -32.06
CA GLY A 109 -10.06 -6.32 -32.80
C GLY A 109 -9.98 -7.84 -32.63
N ARG A 110 -11.07 -8.55 -32.27
CA ARG A 110 -11.07 -10.02 -32.41
C ARG A 110 -10.85 -10.40 -33.90
N PRO A 111 -9.81 -11.19 -34.23
CA PRO A 111 -9.75 -11.85 -35.54
C PRO A 111 -11.00 -12.71 -35.72
N ARG A 112 -11.58 -12.71 -36.92
CA ARG A 112 -12.54 -13.76 -37.33
C ARG A 112 -11.78 -15.04 -37.66
#